data_AF-A0A401HUJ0-F1
#
_entry.id   AF-A0A401HUJ0-F1
#
_cell.length_a   1.000
_cell.length_b   1.000
_cell.length_c   1.000
_cell.angle_alpha   90.00
_cell.angle_beta   90.00
_cell.angle_gamma   90.00
#
_symmetry.space_group_name_H-M   'P 1'
#
loop_
_entity.id
_entity.type
_entity.pdbx_description
1 polymer ?
#
loop_
_entity_poly.entity_id
_entity_poly.type
_entity_poly.pdbx_seq_one_letter_code
_entity_poly.pdbx_strand_id
1 'polypeptide(L)' 'MRRDMNDNQLRIVGKAWEVRHTLRKLARAGGAGATLSSYLQSGAPSSSANSKTGQPQARG' A
#
# COMPACT_ATOMS: atom_id res chain seq x y z
N MET A 1 -7.06 4.36 7.29
CA MET A 1 -5.97 4.78 6.39
C MET A 1 -6.08 4.05 5.05
N ARG A 2 -6.12 4.77 3.92
CA ARG A 2 -5.98 4.21 2.56
C ARG A 2 -4.55 4.38 2.07
N ARG A 3 -4.06 3.37 1.37
CA ARG A 3 -2.71 3.35 0.80
C ARG A 3 -2.85 2.89 -0.65
N ASP A 4 -2.47 3.75 -1.57
CA ASP A 4 -2.46 3.46 -2.99
C ASP A 4 -1.00 3.57 -3.46
N MET A 5 -0.53 2.57 -4.20
CA MET A 5 0.85 2.46 -4.64
C MET A 5 0.86 2.20 -6.14
N ASN A 6 1.54 3.07 -6.86
CA ASN A 6 1.87 2.91 -8.28
C ASN A 6 3.38 2.75 -8.42
N ASP A 7 3.84 2.33 -9.59
CA ASP A 7 5.25 2.08 -9.89
C ASP A 7 6.19 3.24 -9.51
N ASN A 8 5.67 4.48 -9.53
CA ASN A 8 6.45 5.67 -9.24
C ASN A 8 5.95 6.52 -8.06
N GLN A 9 4.84 6.14 -7.43
CA GLN A 9 4.20 6.97 -6.40
C GLN A 9 3.59 6.15 -5.27
N LEU A 10 3.82 6.59 -4.04
CA LEU A 10 3.15 6.11 -2.85
C LEU A 10 2.20 7.18 -2.33
N ARG A 11 0.89 6.90 -2.37
CA ARG A 11 -0.14 7.77 -1.83
C ARG A 11 -0.68 7.18 -0.53
N ILE A 12 -0.66 7.99 0.52
CA ILE A 12 -1.15 7.62 1.83
C ILE A 12 -2.19 8.65 2.26
N VAL A 13 -3.41 8.20 2.52
CA VAL A 13 -4.53 9.07 2.93
C VAL A 13 -5.09 8.59 4.25
N GLY A 14 -5.11 9.45 5.26
CA GLY A 14 -5.58 9.12 6.61
C GLY A 14 -5.32 10.26 7.58
N LYS A 15 -5.52 10.00 8.88
CA LYS A 15 -5.21 10.95 9.93
C LYS A 15 -3.70 11.21 9.97
N ALA A 16 -3.28 12.44 10.26
CA ALA A 16 -1.87 12.83 10.23
C ALA A 16 -0.97 11.92 11.08
N TRP A 17 -1.47 11.45 12.22
CA TRP A 17 -0.74 10.53 13.10
C TRP A 17 -0.52 9.15 12.45
N GLU A 18 -1.48 8.66 11.66
CA GLU A 18 -1.37 7.39 10.93
C GLU A 18 -0.28 7.51 9.86
N VAL A 19 -0.32 8.59 9.06
CA VAL A 19 0.68 8.87 8.02
C VAL A 19 2.08 8.93 8.62
N ARG A 20 2.27 9.68 9.71
CA ARG A 20 3.55 9.77 10.42
C ARG A 20 4.01 8.42 10.98
N HIS A 21 3.09 7.59 11.48
CA HIS A 21 3.42 6.27 11.99
C HIS A 21 3.89 5.34 10.88
N THR A 22 3.21 5.34 9.73
CA THR A 22 3.57 4.51 8.57
C THR A 22 4.89 4.94 7.95
N LEU A 23 5.15 6.24 7.77
CA LEU A 23 6.45 6.74 7.30
C LEU A 23 7.61 6.32 8.22
N ARG A 24 7.41 6.36 9.54
CA ARG A 24 8.41 5.87 10.50
C ARG A 24 8.66 4.37 10.39
N LYS A 25 7.61 3.57 10.18
CA LYS A 25 7.75 2.13 9.94
C LYS A 25 8.55 1.85 8.65
N LEU A 26 8.28 2.60 7.59
CA LEU A 26 9.00 2.49 6.31
C LEU A 26 10.49 2.82 6.46
N ALA A 27 10.80 3.94 7.12
CA ALA A 27 12.18 4.35 7.37
C ALA A 27 12.95 3.33 8.21
N ARG A 28 12.31 2.69 9.19
CA ARG A 28 12.95 1.64 10.01
C ARG A 28 13.14 0.34 9.24
N ALA A 29 12.19 -0.03 8.38
CA ALA A 29 12.23 -1.28 7.62
C ALA A 29 13.30 -1.27 6.51
N GLY A 30 13.52 -0.12 5.87
CA GLY A 30 14.49 -0.02 4.77
C GLY A 30 15.95 0.24 5.19
N GLY A 31 16.21 0.55 6.45
CA GLY A 31 17.56 0.87 6.94
C GLY A 31 18.09 2.23 6.48
N ALA A 32 19.37 2.50 6.78
CA ALA A 32 20.04 3.75 6.38
C ALA A 32 20.22 3.78 4.86
N GLY A 33 19.56 4.73 4.18
CA GLY A 33 19.61 4.86 2.72
C GLY A 33 18.43 4.26 1.97
N ALA A 34 17.37 3.83 2.67
CA ALA A 34 16.13 3.37 2.05
C ALA A 34 15.52 4.45 1.13
N THR A 35 15.44 4.16 -0.16
CA THR A 35 14.78 5.03 -1.13
C THR A 35 13.33 4.60 -1.34
N LEU A 36 12.47 5.56 -1.69
CA LEU A 36 11.10 5.26 -2.07
C LEU A 36 11.06 4.28 -3.26
N SER A 37 11.98 4.42 -4.22
CA SER A 37 12.10 3.54 -5.37
C SER A 37 12.40 2.09 -4.97
N SER A 38 13.33 1.87 -4.03
CA SER A 38 13.56 0.53 -3.47
C SER A 38 12.31 -0.04 -2.81
N TYR A 39 11.56 0.80 -2.09
CA TYR A 39 10.33 0.38 -1.44
C TYR A 39 9.19 0.05 -2.42
N LEU A 40 9.06 0.82 -3.51
CA LEU A 40 8.07 0.55 -4.57
C LEU A 40 8.42 -0.74 -5.33
N GLN A 41 9.71 -1.00 -5.54
CA GLN A 41 10.18 -2.19 -6.25
C GLN A 41 10.10 -3.48 -5.41
N SER A 42 10.39 -3.40 -4.11
CA SER A 42 10.21 -4.53 -3.17
C SER A 42 8.76 -4.72 -2.74
N GLY A 43 7.94 -3.70 -2.91
CA GLY A 43 6.59 -3.59 -2.35
C GLY A 43 5.54 -3.33 -3.41
N ALA A 44 5.63 -3.96 -4.58
CA ALA A 44 4.46 -4.20 -5.41
C ALA A 44 3.77 -5.47 -4.89
N PRO A 45 2.88 -5.42 -3.87
CA PRO A 45 1.81 -6.39 -3.86
C PRO A 45 1.03 -6.09 -5.14
N SER A 46 1.00 -7.06 -6.03
CA SER A 46 0.05 -7.14 -7.13
C SER A 46 -1.26 -6.50 -6.66
N SER A 47 -1.51 -5.27 -7.10
CA SER A 47 -2.76 -4.56 -6.86
C SER A 47 -3.79 -5.17 -7.81
N SER A 48 -4.05 -6.46 -7.64
CA SER A 48 -5.24 -7.14 -8.12
C SER A 48 -6.17 -7.34 -6.92
N ALA A 49 -6.48 -6.23 -6.25
CA ALA A 49 -7.61 -6.11 -5.35
C ALA A 49 -8.62 -5.14 -5.97
N ASN A 50 -8.91 -5.32 -7.27
CA ASN A 50 -10.14 -4.79 -7.80
C ASN A 50 -11.28 -5.71 -7.36
N SER A 51 -11.97 -5.20 -6.36
CA SER A 51 -13.20 -5.71 -5.79
C SER A 51 -14.27 -5.84 -6.88
N LYS A 52 -14.50 -7.06 -7.34
CA LYS A 52 -15.82 -7.51 -7.78
C LYS A 52 -16.06 -8.93 -7.28
N THR A 53 -16.37 -8.99 -5.99
CA THR A 53 -17.18 -10.06 -5.39
C THR A 53 -18.54 -10.03 -6.07
N GLY A 54 -18.66 -10.66 -7.23
CA GLY A 54 -19.92 -11.05 -7.83
C GLY A 54 -20.21 -12.49 -7.43
N GLN A 55 -20.71 -12.70 -6.21
CA GLN A 55 -21.51 -13.88 -5.92
C GLN A 55 -22.67 -13.93 -6.93
N PRO A 56 -22.94 -15.10 -7.52
CA PRO A 56 -24.33 -15.55 -7.55
C PRO A 56 -24.50 -16.65 -6.52
N GLN A 57 -25.26 -16.29 -5.50
CA GLN A 57 -25.94 -17.18 -4.57
C GLN A 57 -26.78 -18.20 -5.36
N ALA A 58 -26.74 -19.46 -4.92
CA ALA A 58 -27.53 -20.56 -5.44
C ALA A 58 -29.05 -20.25 -5.45
N ARG A 59 -29.77 -20.75 -6.47
CA ARG A 59 -31.18 -21.22 -6.42
C ARG A 59 -31.65 -21.69 -7.80
N GLY A 60 -32.20 -22.90 -7.87
CA GLY A 60 -32.97 -23.42 -9.01
C GLY A 60 -32.58 -24.83 -9.40
#